data_AF-A0A6N8W4P7-F1
#
_entry.id   AF-A0A6N8W4P7-F1
#
_cell.length_a   1.000
_cell.length_b   1.000
_cell.length_c   1.000
_cell.angle_alpha   90.00
_cell.angle_beta   90.00
_cell.angle_gamma   90.00
#
_symmetry.space_group_name_H-M   'P 1'
#
loop_
_entity.id
_entity.type
_entity.pdbx_description
1 polymer ?
#
loop_
_entity_poly.entity_id
_entity_poly.type
_entity_poly.pdbx_seq_one_letter_code
_entity_poly.pdbx_strand_id
1 'polypeptide(L)' 'MMAPENVSPFVVWLCTDAAANINGRDFLVWGNEVGMYNLPTVEAAVYSSGLSFSLDELDRVASQSYLGSQKNPWPAQAPR' A
#
# COMPACT_ATOMS: atom_id res chain seq x y z
N MET A 1 18.45 19.23 5.67
CA MET A 1 17.53 20.38 5.66
C MET A 1 16.25 19.96 4.94
N MET A 2 15.09 20.06 5.58
CA MET A 2 13.80 19.66 4.98
C MET A 2 13.20 20.83 4.21
N ALA A 3 13.68 21.04 2.99
CA ALA A 3 13.18 22.08 2.09
C ALA A 3 12.40 21.40 0.94
N PRO A 4 11.26 21.96 0.49
CA PRO A 4 10.46 21.38 -0.59
C PRO A 4 11.22 21.29 -1.92
N GLU A 5 12.18 22.19 -2.16
CA GLU A 5 13.02 22.23 -3.35
C GLU A 5 13.85 20.96 -3.56
N ASN A 6 14.07 20.19 -2.49
CA ASN A 6 14.78 18.92 -2.57
C ASN A 6 14.00 17.84 -3.35
N VAL A 7 12.69 18.00 -3.55
CA VAL A 7 11.86 17.06 -4.32
C VAL A 7 12.01 17.30 -5.82
N SER A 8 12.21 18.56 -6.23
CA SER A 8 12.17 18.99 -7.63
C SER A 8 13.16 18.25 -8.54
N PRO A 9 14.44 18.02 -8.17
CA PRO A 9 15.38 17.32 -9.03
C PRO A 9 14.94 15.89 -9.38
N PHE A 10 14.36 15.15 -8.42
CA PHE A 10 13.85 13.80 -8.67
C PHE A 10 12.66 13.81 -9.62
N VAL A 11 11.72 14.74 -9.43
CA VAL A 11 10.56 14.91 -10.33
C VAL A 11 11.02 15.24 -11.75
N VAL A 12 11.97 16.17 -11.91
CA VAL A 12 12.51 16.52 -13.23
C VAL A 12 13.26 15.35 -13.85
N TRP A 13 14.01 14.56 -13.07
CA TRP A 13 14.70 13.36 -13.56
C TRP A 13 13.73 12.32 -14.14
N LEU A 14 12.56 12.12 -13.54
CA LEU A 14 11.51 11.24 -14.07
C LEU A 14 11.01 11.67 -15.47
N CYS A 15 11.20 12.93 -15.86
CA CYS A 15 10.85 13.45 -17.17
C CYS A 15 11.97 13.30 -18.22
N THR A 16 13.09 12.65 -17.89
CA THR A 16 14.23 12.47 -18.79
C THR A 16 14.26 11.08 -19.42
N ASP A 17 14.97 10.92 -20.54
CA ASP A 17 15.18 9.61 -21.18
C ASP A 17 15.85 8.59 -20.24
N ALA A 18 16.62 9.06 -19.25
CA ALA A 18 17.28 8.20 -18.27
C ALA A 18 16.28 7.45 -17.37
N ALA A 19 15.04 7.93 -17.25
CA ALA A 19 13.97 7.30 -16.49
C ALA A 19 12.92 6.62 -17.38
N ALA A 20 13.15 6.49 -18.69
CA ALA A 20 12.13 6.04 -19.65
C ALA A 20 11.58 4.62 -19.40
N ASN A 21 12.34 3.78 -18.67
CA ASN A 21 11.93 2.42 -18.32
C ASN A 21 11.33 2.30 -16.90
N ILE A 22 11.09 3.41 -16.21
CA ILE A 22 10.53 3.44 -14.85
C ILE A 22 9.05 3.80 -14.93
N ASN A 23 8.18 2.89 -14.47
CA ASN A 23 6.73 3.09 -14.48
C ASN A 23 6.06 2.31 -13.34
N GLY A 24 4.90 2.79 -12.86
CA GLY A 24 4.07 2.11 -11.87
C GLY A 24 4.76 1.92 -10.51
N ARG A 25 5.48 2.93 -10.05
CA ARG A 25 6.26 2.90 -8.79
C ARG A 25 5.90 4.08 -7.89
N ASP A 26 6.00 3.83 -6.59
CA ASP A 26 5.90 4.84 -5.55
C ASP A 26 7.30 5.10 -4.96
N PHE A 27 7.67 6.37 -4.80
CA PHE A 27 8.99 6.76 -4.29
C PHE A 27 8.87 7.62 -3.03
N LEU A 28 9.72 7.35 -2.05
CA LEU A 28 10.03 8.28 -0.97
C LEU A 28 11.03 9.31 -1.50
N VAL A 29 10.70 10.60 -1.37
CA VAL A 29 11.63 11.68 -1.69
C VAL A 29 11.63 12.64 -0.51
N TRP A 30 12.73 12.66 0.24
CA TRP A 30 12.83 13.45 1.46
C TRP A 30 14.26 13.92 1.70
N GLY A 31 14.46 15.24 1.71
CA GLY A 31 15.80 15.81 1.91
C GLY A 31 16.78 15.31 0.85
N ASN A 32 17.82 14.59 1.28
CA ASN A 32 18.82 13.98 0.40
C ASN A 32 18.60 12.47 0.17
N GLU A 33 17.43 11.96 0.53
CA GLU A 33 17.05 10.56 0.38
C GLU A 33 16.04 10.39 -0.75
N VAL A 34 16.32 9.42 -1.63
CA VAL A 34 15.37 8.88 -2.60
C VAL A 34 15.31 7.38 -2.35
N GLY A 35 14.12 6.91 -1.99
CA GLY A 35 13.81 5.50 -1.79
C GLY A 35 12.67 5.05 -2.70
N MET A 36 12.57 3.75 -2.96
CA MET A 36 11.43 3.16 -3.68
C MET A 36 10.64 2.29 -2.70
N TYR A 37 9.34 2.51 -2.63
CA TYR A 37 8.46 1.61 -1.89
C TYR A 37 8.31 0.30 -2.64
N ASN A 38 8.25 -0.80 -1.89
CA ASN A 38 7.81 -2.07 -2.42
C ASN A 38 6.32 -1.99 -2.80
N LEU A 39 5.95 -2.65 -3.89
CA LEU A 39 4.54 -2.78 -4.23
C LEU A 39 3.84 -3.63 -3.15
N PRO A 40 2.58 -3.30 -2.79
CA PRO A 40 1.77 -4.15 -1.94
C PRO A 40 1.70 -5.56 -2.52
N THR A 41 1.94 -6.55 -1.68
CA THR A 41 1.78 -7.97 -2.03
C THR A 41 0.59 -8.54 -1.29
N VAL A 42 -0.12 -9.49 -1.92
CA VAL A 42 -1.22 -10.19 -1.25
C VAL A 42 -0.64 -11.09 -0.16
N GLU A 43 -0.73 -10.65 1.10
CA GLU A 43 -0.19 -11.40 2.25
C GLU A 43 -1.02 -12.65 2.58
N ALA A 44 -2.34 -12.57 2.36
CA ALA A 44 -3.24 -13.71 2.47
C ALA A 44 -4.47 -13.53 1.59
N ALA A 45 -5.05 -14.65 1.18
CA ALA A 45 -6.29 -14.69 0.42
C ALA A 45 -7.19 -15.81 0.95
N VAL A 46 -8.50 -15.60 0.84
CA VAL A 46 -9.53 -16.62 0.97
C VAL A 46 -10.23 -16.76 -0.38
N TYR A 47 -10.74 -17.96 -0.64
CA TYR A 47 -11.40 -18.29 -1.90
C TYR A 47 -12.81 -18.78 -1.60
N SER A 48 -13.78 -18.36 -2.41
CA SER A 48 -15.14 -18.87 -2.33
C SER A 48 -15.17 -20.30 -2.83
N SER A 49 -16.09 -21.09 -2.29
CA SER A 49 -16.41 -22.43 -2.81
C SER A 49 -17.26 -22.38 -4.09
N GLY A 50 -17.80 -21.21 -4.46
CA GLY A 50 -18.61 -20.99 -5.67
C GLY A 50 -18.00 -19.96 -6.62
N LEU A 51 -18.83 -19.36 -7.48
CA LEU A 51 -18.42 -18.32 -8.44
C LEU A 51 -18.25 -16.94 -7.79
N SER A 52 -18.81 -16.73 -6.60
CA SER A 52 -18.78 -15.46 -5.86
C SER A 52 -19.01 -15.72 -4.38
N PHE A 53 -18.46 -14.88 -3.52
CA PHE A 53 -18.78 -14.89 -2.09
C PHE A 53 -20.22 -14.44 -1.83
N SER A 54 -20.89 -15.11 -0.89
CA SER A 54 -21.94 -14.47 -0.10
C SER A 54 -21.33 -13.78 1.12
N LEU A 55 -22.07 -12.86 1.75
CA LEU A 55 -21.62 -12.20 2.98
C LEU A 55 -21.38 -13.22 4.10
N ASP A 56 -22.32 -14.14 4.32
CA ASP A 56 -22.20 -15.19 5.35
C ASP A 56 -21.00 -16.11 5.11
N GLU A 57 -20.71 -16.46 3.84
CA GLU A 57 -19.52 -17.24 3.50
C GLU A 57 -18.26 -16.45 3.85
N LEU A 58 -18.20 -15.17 3.47
CA LEU A 58 -17.05 -14.32 3.70
C LEU A 58 -16.82 -14.09 5.20
N ASP A 59 -17.86 -13.81 5.98
CA ASP A 59 -17.76 -13.67 7.44
C ASP A 59 -17.18 -14.92 8.08
N ARG A 60 -17.64 -16.10 7.65
CA ARG A 60 -17.14 -17.38 8.16
C ARG A 60 -15.68 -17.63 7.75
N VAL A 61 -15.32 -17.48 6.48
CA VAL A 61 -13.95 -17.83 6.03
C VAL A 61 -12.94 -16.76 6.41
N ALA A 62 -13.31 -15.47 6.38
CA ALA A 62 -12.41 -14.39 6.74
C ALA A 62 -12.07 -14.46 8.24
N SER A 63 -13.07 -14.63 9.12
CA SER A 63 -12.86 -14.74 10.57
C SER A 63 -11.97 -15.93 10.99
N GLN A 64 -11.93 -17.00 10.17
CA GLN A 64 -11.11 -18.19 10.40
C GLN A 64 -9.74 -18.11 9.70
N SER A 65 -9.45 -17.03 8.98
CA SER A 65 -8.23 -16.85 8.19
C SER A 65 -7.38 -15.67 8.70
N TYR A 66 -6.23 -15.45 8.08
CA TYR A 66 -5.38 -14.29 8.36
C TYR A 66 -6.10 -12.94 8.15
N LEU A 67 -7.11 -12.87 7.27
CA LEU A 67 -7.89 -11.63 7.08
C LEU A 67 -8.65 -11.22 8.35
N GLY A 68 -9.19 -12.18 9.10
CA GLY A 68 -9.90 -11.93 10.35
C GLY A 68 -8.99 -11.73 11.56
N SER A 69 -7.72 -12.15 11.48
CA SER A 69 -6.76 -11.98 12.57
C SER A 69 -6.10 -10.58 12.61
N GLN A 70 -6.46 -9.69 11.68
CA GLN A 70 -5.90 -8.34 11.63
C GLN A 70 -6.31 -7.53 12.86
N LYS A 71 -5.33 -6.94 13.54
CA LYS A 71 -5.58 -6.02 14.65
C LYS A 71 -5.71 -4.61 14.10
N ASN A 72 -6.79 -3.92 14.44
CA ASN A 72 -6.91 -2.51 14.13
C ASN A 72 -5.90 -1.70 14.99
N PRO A 73 -4.87 -1.05 14.39
CA PRO A 73 -3.90 -0.26 15.14
C PRO A 73 -4.48 1.06 15.68
N TRP A 74 -5.61 1.54 15.15
CA TRP A 74 -6.32 2.73 15.62
C TRP A 74 -7.80 2.41 15.87
N PRO A 75 -8.13 1.75 17.00
CA PRO A 75 -9.51 1.47 17.35
C PRO A 75 -10.31 2.76 17.56
N ALA A 76 -11.62 2.71 17.32
CA ALA A 76 -12.51 3.83 17.58
C ALA A 76 -12.36 4.31 19.03
N GLN A 77 -12.20 5.61 19.21
CA GLN A 77 -12.12 6.22 20.54
C GLN A 77 -13.52 6.32 21.13
N ALA A 78 -13.63 6.22 22.46
CA ALA A 78 -14.89 6.47 23.14
C ALA A 78 -15.39 7.89 22.80
N PRO A 79 -16.71 8.12 22.72
CA PRO A 79 -17.27 9.46 22.53
C PRO A 79 -16.70 10.42 23.57
N ARG A 80 -16.33 11.62 23.14
CA ARG A 80 -15.87 12.71 24.03
C ARG A 80 -17.01 13.28 24.86
#